data_AF-A0A2V5ZJD5-F1
#
_entry.id   AF-A0A2V5ZJD5-F1
#
_cell.length_a   1.000
_cell.length_b   1.000
_cell.length_c   1.000
_cell.angle_alpha   90.00
_cell.angle_beta   90.00
_cell.angle_gamma   90.00
#
_symmetry.space_group_name_H-M   'P 1'
#
loop_
_entity.id
_entity.type
_entity.pdbx_description
1 polymer ?
#
loop_
_entity_poly.entity_id
_entity_poly.type
_entity_poly.pdbx_seq_one_letter_code
_entity_poly.pdbx_strand_id
1 'polypeptide(L)'
;MKTTTLPSKHSMSGSPFRLALLLIPLTLVFFALSPQARAVCQDACLTNNNTVQGDNALLNLTTGTDNTALGFNALLSNTSGYHNTGIGSQALTSNTVGVDKIAIGWQTLFSSENGNSNVAIGYQALYQNISGNSNIAIGNLALNANTGSANATLLPNGRVLAAAGINGSNFLASAEVYDSASGN
;
A
#
# COMPACT_ATOMS: atom_id res chain seq x y z
N MET A 1 31.40 -31.64 -73.10
CA MET A 1 31.26 -31.08 -71.74
C MET A 1 30.59 -29.72 -71.87
N LYS A 2 29.29 -29.62 -71.56
CA LYS A 2 28.54 -28.35 -71.58
C LYS A 2 28.06 -28.10 -70.15
N THR A 3 28.58 -27.04 -69.54
CA THR A 3 28.23 -26.60 -68.18
C THR A 3 26.93 -25.81 -68.25
N THR A 4 25.85 -26.38 -67.73
CA THR A 4 24.59 -25.67 -67.46
C THR A 4 24.73 -24.85 -66.19
N THR A 5 24.89 -23.54 -66.32
CA THR A 5 24.72 -22.58 -65.22
C THR A 5 23.22 -22.40 -64.95
N LEU A 6 22.81 -22.71 -63.72
CA LEU A 6 21.44 -22.45 -63.23
C LEU A 6 21.18 -20.94 -63.19
N PRO A 7 19.99 -20.47 -63.61
CA PRO A 7 19.63 -19.07 -63.43
C PRO A 7 19.46 -18.79 -61.94
N SER A 8 20.21 -17.80 -61.43
CA SER A 8 19.97 -17.18 -60.13
C SER A 8 18.55 -16.64 -60.11
N LYS A 9 17.65 -17.37 -59.44
CA LYS A 9 16.31 -16.89 -59.13
C LYS A 9 16.50 -15.84 -58.05
N HIS A 10 16.64 -14.58 -58.44
CA HIS A 10 16.53 -13.44 -57.54
C HIS A 10 15.13 -13.48 -56.92
N SER A 11 15.03 -14.14 -55.77
CA SER A 11 13.86 -14.08 -54.89
C SER A 11 13.78 -12.62 -54.44
N MET A 12 12.94 -11.84 -55.11
CA MET A 12 12.65 -10.48 -54.73
C MET A 12 12.10 -10.53 -53.31
N SER A 13 12.95 -10.11 -52.39
CA SER A 13 12.65 -9.87 -50.98
C SER A 13 11.28 -9.21 -50.89
N GLY A 14 10.34 -9.87 -50.19
CA GLY A 14 9.05 -9.28 -49.86
C GLY A 14 9.29 -7.88 -49.31
N SER A 15 8.65 -6.89 -49.94
CA SER A 15 8.80 -5.49 -49.54
C SER A 15 8.62 -5.36 -48.03
N PRO A 16 9.55 -4.67 -47.31
CA PRO A 16 9.46 -4.50 -45.86
C PRO A 16 8.12 -3.87 -45.44
N PHE A 17 7.46 -3.15 -46.35
CA PHE A 17 6.11 -2.60 -46.17
C PHE A 17 5.03 -3.67 -46.01
N ARG A 18 5.10 -4.79 -46.74
CA ARG A 18 4.11 -5.88 -46.63
C ARG A 18 4.24 -6.63 -45.31
N LEU A 19 5.46 -6.77 -44.81
CA LEU A 19 5.72 -7.39 -43.52
C LEU A 19 5.28 -6.45 -42.37
N ALA A 20 5.57 -5.14 -42.49
CA ALA A 20 5.12 -4.14 -41.53
C ALA A 20 3.59 -4.06 -41.44
N LEU A 21 2.87 -4.14 -42.58
CA LEU A 21 1.41 -4.10 -42.62
C LEU A 21 0.75 -5.27 -41.85
N LEU A 22 1.42 -6.42 -41.74
CA LEU A 22 0.96 -7.58 -40.98
C LEU A 22 1.44 -7.55 -39.53
N LEU A 23 2.67 -7.10 -39.27
CA LEU A 23 3.26 -7.11 -37.94
C LEU A 23 2.66 -6.04 -37.01
N ILE A 24 2.30 -4.86 -37.53
CA ILE A 24 1.70 -3.77 -36.73
C ILE A 24 0.34 -4.18 -36.11
N PRO A 25 -0.65 -4.68 -36.86
CA PRO A 25 -1.90 -5.12 -36.26
C PRO A 25 -1.70 -6.34 -35.35
N LEU A 26 -0.77 -7.24 -35.69
CA LEU A 26 -0.46 -8.41 -34.88
C LEU A 26 0.13 -8.02 -33.52
N THR A 27 1.07 -7.06 -33.49
CA THR A 27 1.63 -6.55 -32.22
C THR A 27 0.57 -5.79 -31.42
N LEU A 28 -0.29 -5.00 -32.07
CA LEU A 28 -1.42 -4.34 -31.40
C LEU A 28 -2.41 -5.32 -30.77
N VAL A 29 -2.68 -6.45 -31.43
CA VAL A 29 -3.49 -7.55 -30.87
C VAL A 29 -2.80 -8.18 -29.67
N PHE A 30 -1.48 -8.43 -29.73
CA PHE A 30 -0.73 -8.93 -28.58
C PHE A 30 -0.71 -7.95 -27.41
N PHE A 31 -0.59 -6.64 -27.67
CA PHE A 31 -0.74 -5.61 -26.64
C PHE A 31 -2.15 -5.62 -26.04
N ALA A 32 -3.21 -5.63 -26.86
CA ALA A 32 -4.60 -5.65 -26.39
C ALA A 32 -4.97 -6.92 -25.60
N LEU A 33 -4.36 -8.07 -25.93
CA LEU A 33 -4.56 -9.34 -25.24
C LEU A 33 -3.60 -9.55 -24.06
N SER A 34 -2.53 -8.75 -23.95
CA SER A 34 -1.59 -8.86 -22.83
C SER A 34 -2.27 -8.44 -21.52
N PRO A 35 -2.26 -9.29 -20.49
CA PRO A 35 -2.75 -8.91 -19.17
C PRO A 35 -2.00 -7.71 -18.59
N GLN A 36 -0.73 -7.50 -19.00
CA GLN A 36 0.09 -6.39 -18.51
C GLN A 36 -0.19 -5.03 -19.19
N ALA A 37 -0.69 -4.98 -20.43
CA ALA A 37 -1.03 -3.71 -21.10
C ALA A 37 -2.50 -3.29 -20.93
N ARG A 38 -3.32 -4.19 -20.37
CA ARG A 38 -4.50 -3.74 -19.62
C ARG A 38 -3.96 -3.13 -18.34
N ALA A 39 -3.68 -1.83 -18.36
CA ALA A 39 -3.88 -1.03 -17.16
C ALA A 39 -5.35 -1.21 -16.79
N VAL A 40 -5.65 -2.29 -16.05
CA VAL A 40 -6.92 -2.44 -15.34
C VAL A 40 -6.94 -1.20 -14.47
N CYS A 41 -7.78 -0.24 -14.83
CA CYS A 41 -7.99 0.95 -14.04
C CYS A 41 -8.51 0.50 -12.67
N GLN A 42 -7.59 0.27 -11.73
CA GLN A 42 -7.92 0.13 -10.32
C GLN A 42 -8.64 1.42 -9.86
N ASP A 43 -8.28 2.56 -10.46
CA ASP A 43 -8.88 3.89 -10.25
C ASP A 43 -10.38 3.95 -10.60
N ALA A 44 -10.91 3.04 -11.44
CA ALA A 44 -12.30 3.09 -11.91
C ALA A 44 -13.19 1.93 -11.42
N CYS A 45 -12.64 0.94 -10.69
CA CYS A 45 -13.41 -0.18 -10.13
C CYS A 45 -13.76 -0.03 -8.64
N LEU A 46 -13.32 1.05 -7.98
CA LEU A 46 -13.63 1.33 -6.59
C LEU A 46 -14.65 2.48 -6.52
N THR A 47 -15.92 2.17 -6.83
CA THR A 47 -17.05 3.10 -6.96
C THR A 47 -17.49 3.78 -5.66
N ASN A 48 -16.65 3.80 -4.65
CA ASN A 48 -16.96 4.15 -3.26
C ASN A 48 -16.06 5.28 -2.75
N ASN A 49 -15.68 6.22 -3.63
CA ASN A 49 -14.79 7.36 -3.32
C ASN A 49 -13.40 6.96 -2.79
N ASN A 50 -12.87 5.82 -3.19
CA ASN A 50 -11.51 5.42 -2.81
C ASN A 50 -10.48 5.98 -3.81
N THR A 51 -9.30 6.38 -3.33
CA THR A 51 -8.14 6.77 -4.15
C THR A 51 -7.08 5.68 -4.07
N VAL A 52 -6.68 5.09 -5.19
CA VAL A 52 -5.78 3.92 -5.18
C VAL A 52 -4.66 4.05 -6.19
N GLN A 53 -3.43 3.81 -5.77
CA GLN A 53 -2.27 3.77 -6.65
C GLN A 53 -1.22 2.81 -6.10
N GLY A 54 -0.87 1.77 -6.85
CA GLY A 54 0.15 0.80 -6.46
C GLY A 54 -0.32 -0.64 -6.65
N ASP A 55 0.64 -1.54 -6.82
CA ASP A 55 0.34 -2.96 -7.02
C ASP A 55 -0.31 -3.57 -5.77
N ASN A 56 -1.42 -4.29 -5.97
CA ASN A 56 -2.32 -4.87 -4.97
C ASN A 56 -2.87 -3.89 -3.90
N ALA A 57 -2.81 -2.58 -4.14
CA ALA A 57 -3.42 -1.62 -3.22
C ALA A 57 -4.96 -1.80 -3.20
N LEU A 58 -5.55 -1.92 -2.01
CA LEU A 58 -6.98 -2.17 -1.79
C LEU A 58 -7.58 -3.37 -2.57
N LEU A 59 -6.77 -4.39 -2.89
CA LEU A 59 -7.21 -5.52 -3.72
C LEU A 59 -8.40 -6.30 -3.11
N ASN A 60 -8.50 -6.40 -1.79
CA ASN A 60 -9.53 -7.17 -1.10
C ASN A 60 -10.75 -6.34 -0.63
N LEU A 61 -10.90 -5.10 -1.10
CA LEU A 61 -12.03 -4.24 -0.71
C LEU A 61 -13.35 -4.76 -1.28
N THR A 62 -14.33 -5.01 -0.41
CA THR A 62 -15.67 -5.47 -0.80
C THR A 62 -16.72 -4.36 -0.69
N THR A 63 -16.78 -3.65 0.45
CA THR A 63 -17.81 -2.62 0.71
C THR A 63 -17.28 -1.31 1.29
N GLY A 64 -16.00 -1.21 1.63
CA GLY A 64 -15.44 0.00 2.23
C GLY A 64 -15.45 1.22 1.30
N THR A 65 -15.53 2.42 1.90
CA THR A 65 -15.61 3.71 1.20
C THR A 65 -14.54 4.69 1.71
N ASP A 66 -14.24 5.71 0.91
CA ASP A 66 -13.46 6.89 1.31
C ASP A 66 -12.05 6.57 1.87
N ASN A 67 -11.39 5.56 1.30
CA ASN A 67 -10.02 5.19 1.63
C ASN A 67 -9.01 5.75 0.61
N THR A 68 -7.81 6.10 1.06
CA THR A 68 -6.67 6.45 0.20
C THR A 68 -5.56 5.42 0.37
N ALA A 69 -5.19 4.68 -0.68
CA ALA A 69 -4.17 3.64 -0.68
C ALA A 69 -3.09 3.91 -1.74
N LEU A 70 -1.92 4.36 -1.33
CA LEU A 70 -0.81 4.70 -2.21
C LEU A 70 0.44 3.87 -1.86
N GLY A 71 0.77 2.84 -2.66
CA GLY A 71 1.95 2.01 -2.49
C GLY A 71 1.69 0.51 -2.68
N PHE A 72 2.77 -0.27 -2.82
CA PHE A 72 2.69 -1.74 -2.92
C PHE A 72 2.02 -2.33 -1.67
N ASN A 73 0.94 -3.10 -1.87
CA ASN A 73 0.13 -3.72 -0.81
C ASN A 73 -0.45 -2.73 0.23
N ALA A 74 -0.57 -1.44 -0.08
CA ALA A 74 -1.22 -0.49 0.81
C ALA A 74 -2.70 -0.88 1.01
N LEU A 75 -3.16 -1.00 2.26
CA LEU A 75 -4.53 -1.40 2.60
C LEU A 75 -4.98 -2.74 1.97
N LEU A 76 -4.04 -3.66 1.69
CA LEU A 76 -4.28 -4.91 0.96
C LEU A 76 -5.46 -5.73 1.51
N SER A 77 -5.56 -5.91 2.83
CA SER A 77 -6.57 -6.76 3.46
C SER A 77 -7.83 -6.02 3.90
N ASN A 78 -7.99 -4.73 3.56
CA ASN A 78 -9.17 -3.97 3.94
C ASN A 78 -10.40 -4.48 3.20
N THR A 79 -11.36 -5.05 3.94
CA THR A 79 -12.59 -5.63 3.35
C THR A 79 -13.74 -4.63 3.38
N SER A 80 -14.01 -4.04 4.54
CA SER A 80 -15.16 -3.14 4.76
C SER A 80 -14.83 -1.86 5.53
N GLY A 81 -13.56 -1.64 5.91
CA GLY A 81 -13.14 -0.42 6.58
C GLY A 81 -13.25 0.82 5.69
N TYR A 82 -13.53 1.95 6.31
CA TYR A 82 -13.72 3.26 5.67
C TYR A 82 -12.88 4.35 6.32
N HIS A 83 -12.66 5.45 5.60
CA HIS A 83 -11.86 6.61 6.03
C HIS A 83 -10.40 6.31 6.39
N ASN A 84 -9.78 5.29 5.77
CA ASN A 84 -8.38 4.99 6.03
C ASN A 84 -7.45 5.63 4.99
N THR A 85 -6.34 6.21 5.44
CA THR A 85 -5.27 6.72 4.57
C THR A 85 -4.01 5.89 4.79
N GLY A 86 -3.65 5.05 3.82
CA GLY A 86 -2.42 4.27 3.77
C GLY A 86 -1.50 4.76 2.65
N ILE A 87 -0.35 5.35 3.01
CA ILE A 87 0.64 5.85 2.05
C ILE A 87 2.00 5.24 2.38
N GLY A 88 2.52 4.41 1.49
CA GLY A 88 3.77 3.67 1.65
C GLY A 88 3.58 2.18 1.39
N SER A 89 4.69 1.50 1.07
CA SER A 89 4.65 0.05 0.87
C SER A 89 4.26 -0.65 2.18
N GLN A 90 3.24 -1.50 2.08
CA GLN A 90 2.66 -2.29 3.17
C GLN A 90 2.06 -1.47 4.32
N ALA A 91 1.71 -0.19 4.09
CA ALA A 91 0.94 0.59 5.05
C ALA A 91 -0.46 -0.02 5.24
N LEU A 92 -0.88 -0.29 6.48
CA LEU A 92 -2.18 -0.87 6.81
C LEU A 92 -2.51 -2.22 6.13
N THR A 93 -1.49 -3.03 5.85
CA THR A 93 -1.66 -4.29 5.08
C THR A 93 -2.71 -5.23 5.66
N SER A 94 -2.78 -5.37 6.99
CA SER A 94 -3.69 -6.31 7.67
C SER A 94 -4.92 -5.65 8.32
N ASN A 95 -5.28 -4.43 7.90
CA ASN A 95 -6.53 -3.81 8.38
C ASN A 95 -7.71 -4.55 7.75
N THR A 96 -8.56 -5.26 8.50
CA THR A 96 -9.71 -6.01 7.94
C THR A 96 -11.02 -5.21 7.99
N VAL A 97 -11.29 -4.57 9.13
CA VAL A 97 -12.52 -3.79 9.42
C VAL A 97 -12.26 -2.42 10.05
N GLY A 98 -11.01 -2.11 10.41
CA GLY A 98 -10.70 -0.89 11.15
C GLY A 98 -10.95 0.40 10.35
N VAL A 99 -11.28 1.47 11.08
CA VAL A 99 -11.72 2.76 10.52
C VAL A 99 -10.89 3.93 11.02
N ASP A 100 -10.91 5.01 10.25
CA ASP A 100 -10.30 6.31 10.57
C ASP A 100 -8.79 6.26 10.87
N LYS A 101 -8.04 5.39 10.18
CA LYS A 101 -6.58 5.25 10.39
C LYS A 101 -5.77 6.08 9.40
N ILE A 102 -4.70 6.69 9.87
CA ILE A 102 -3.69 7.34 9.03
C ILE A 102 -2.38 6.58 9.20
N ALA A 103 -1.83 6.04 8.11
CA ALA A 103 -0.60 5.26 8.10
C ALA A 103 0.29 5.75 6.96
N ILE A 104 1.39 6.43 7.29
CA ILE A 104 2.29 7.04 6.31
C ILE A 104 3.72 6.54 6.56
N GLY A 105 4.21 5.67 5.70
CA GLY A 105 5.55 5.08 5.79
C GLY A 105 5.59 3.60 5.40
N TRP A 106 6.79 3.01 5.44
CA TRP A 106 6.95 1.58 5.17
C TRP A 106 6.50 0.76 6.38
N GLN A 107 5.60 -0.20 6.15
CA GLN A 107 5.05 -1.09 7.18
C GLN A 107 4.44 -0.37 8.41
N THR A 108 3.84 0.81 8.23
CA THR A 108 3.08 1.46 9.31
C THR A 108 1.75 0.76 9.57
N LEU A 109 1.39 0.58 10.85
CA LEU A 109 0.15 -0.11 11.26
C LEU A 109 -0.04 -1.48 10.57
N PHE A 110 1.07 -2.21 10.35
CA PHE A 110 1.08 -3.42 9.54
C PHE A 110 0.10 -4.49 10.06
N SER A 111 0.06 -4.75 11.37
CA SER A 111 -0.81 -5.75 11.99
C SER A 111 -1.87 -5.13 12.92
N SER A 112 -2.55 -4.08 12.47
CA SER A 112 -3.66 -3.47 13.21
C SER A 112 -5.02 -4.00 12.75
N GLU A 113 -5.47 -5.08 13.39
CA GLU A 113 -6.70 -5.79 13.03
C GLU A 113 -7.97 -5.04 13.47
N ASN A 114 -8.02 -4.57 14.73
CA ASN A 114 -9.26 -4.04 15.34
C ASN A 114 -9.16 -2.61 15.93
N GLY A 115 -7.95 -2.06 16.07
CA GLY A 115 -7.77 -0.73 16.66
C GLY A 115 -8.18 0.40 15.72
N ASN A 116 -9.05 1.33 16.14
CA ASN A 116 -9.59 2.43 15.34
C ASN A 116 -8.91 3.77 15.64
N SER A 117 -9.04 4.73 14.72
CA SER A 117 -8.63 6.12 14.92
C SER A 117 -7.14 6.31 15.24
N ASN A 118 -6.27 5.47 14.67
CA ASN A 118 -4.83 5.52 14.91
C ASN A 118 -4.11 6.35 13.82
N VAL A 119 -3.15 7.19 14.21
CA VAL A 119 -2.27 7.94 13.33
C VAL A 119 -0.84 7.43 13.50
N ALA A 120 -0.26 6.83 12.47
CA ALA A 120 1.11 6.33 12.43
C ALA A 120 1.88 6.95 11.26
N ILE A 121 2.99 7.62 11.55
CA ILE A 121 3.83 8.25 10.53
C ILE A 121 5.30 7.89 10.81
N GLY A 122 5.96 7.20 9.88
CA GLY A 122 7.36 6.79 10.01
C GLY A 122 7.60 5.35 9.56
N TYR A 123 8.84 4.86 9.62
CA TYR A 123 9.12 3.46 9.34
C TYR A 123 8.64 2.60 10.52
N GLN A 124 7.78 1.60 10.26
CA GLN A 124 7.28 0.65 11.27
C GLN A 124 6.67 1.30 12.54
N ALA A 125 6.10 2.49 12.42
CA ALA A 125 5.32 3.11 13.51
C ALA A 125 4.02 2.32 13.73
N LEU A 126 3.69 2.03 15.00
CA LEU A 126 2.56 1.18 15.41
C LEU A 126 2.47 -0.18 14.69
N TYR A 127 3.62 -0.76 14.33
CA TYR A 127 3.71 -2.00 13.56
C TYR A 127 2.81 -3.12 14.10
N GLN A 128 2.82 -3.35 15.43
CA GLN A 128 2.03 -4.34 16.16
C GLN A 128 0.96 -3.74 17.08
N ASN A 129 0.09 -2.87 16.55
CA ASN A 129 -1.05 -2.34 17.33
C ASN A 129 -2.33 -3.17 17.12
N ILE A 130 -2.47 -4.27 17.88
CA ILE A 130 -3.56 -5.26 17.73
C ILE A 130 -4.94 -4.67 18.10
N SER A 131 -5.03 -3.96 19.23
CA SER A 131 -6.32 -3.49 19.80
C SER A 131 -6.32 -2.05 20.33
N GLY A 132 -5.20 -1.33 20.26
CA GLY A 132 -5.09 0.04 20.73
C GLY A 132 -5.88 1.00 19.84
N ASN A 133 -6.72 1.84 20.44
CA ASN A 133 -7.50 2.86 19.75
C ASN A 133 -6.89 4.25 19.99
N SER A 134 -7.12 5.17 19.08
CA SER A 134 -6.77 6.59 19.27
C SER A 134 -5.30 6.84 19.61
N ASN A 135 -4.40 6.06 19.01
CA ASN A 135 -2.96 6.26 19.18
C ASN A 135 -2.41 7.18 18.11
N ILE A 136 -1.57 8.12 18.50
CA ILE A 136 -0.75 8.91 17.57
C ILE A 136 0.70 8.47 17.79
N ALA A 137 1.38 8.03 16.74
CA ALA A 137 2.78 7.62 16.73
C ALA A 137 3.50 8.24 15.53
N ILE A 138 4.43 9.15 15.80
CA ILE A 138 5.21 9.82 14.76
C ILE A 138 6.69 9.58 15.05
N GLY A 139 7.38 8.96 14.11
CA GLY A 139 8.80 8.62 14.21
C GLY A 139 9.13 7.20 13.73
N ASN A 140 10.41 6.94 13.49
CA ASN A 140 10.92 5.59 13.20
C ASN A 140 10.68 4.69 14.42
N LEU A 141 10.03 3.53 14.21
CA LEU A 141 9.73 2.53 15.25
C LEU A 141 8.88 3.05 16.42
N ALA A 142 8.23 4.21 16.28
CA ALA A 142 7.40 4.79 17.33
C ALA A 142 6.26 3.81 17.70
N LEU A 143 6.17 3.44 18.98
CA LEU A 143 5.15 2.54 19.52
C LEU A 143 5.04 1.19 18.77
N ASN A 144 6.16 0.64 18.29
CA ASN A 144 6.20 -0.56 17.45
C ASN A 144 5.41 -1.77 18.02
N ALA A 145 5.28 -1.88 19.35
CA ALA A 145 4.53 -2.93 20.04
C ALA A 145 3.56 -2.38 21.11
N ASN A 146 2.78 -1.36 20.78
CA ASN A 146 1.79 -0.80 21.72
C ASN A 146 0.47 -1.58 21.71
N THR A 147 0.00 -1.97 22.90
CA THR A 147 -1.28 -2.66 23.13
C THR A 147 -2.35 -1.76 23.80
N GLY A 148 -2.01 -0.52 24.16
CA GLY A 148 -2.88 0.45 24.85
C GLY A 148 -3.38 1.61 23.97
N SER A 149 -4.09 2.57 24.58
CA SER A 149 -4.60 3.79 23.91
C SER A 149 -3.82 5.02 24.42
N ALA A 150 -2.93 5.61 23.63
CA ALA A 150 -2.12 6.77 24.01
C ALA A 150 -1.69 7.67 22.83
N ASN A 151 -1.73 8.99 23.01
CA ASN A 151 -1.15 9.99 22.12
C ASN A 151 0.35 10.10 22.43
N ALA A 152 1.23 9.46 21.65
CA ALA A 152 2.63 9.29 22.01
C ALA A 152 3.61 9.70 20.89
N THR A 153 4.46 10.70 21.15
CA THR A 153 5.49 11.16 20.20
C THR A 153 6.86 10.63 20.59
N LEU A 154 7.63 10.06 19.66
CA LEU A 154 9.02 9.67 19.93
C LEU A 154 9.90 10.92 20.05
N LEU A 155 10.63 11.03 21.15
CA LEU A 155 11.61 12.08 21.39
C LEU A 155 12.98 11.69 20.81
N PRO A 156 13.84 12.67 20.44
CA PRO A 156 15.17 12.39 19.87
C PRO A 156 16.10 11.52 20.75
N ASN A 157 15.82 11.43 22.05
CA ASN A 157 16.56 10.59 22.99
C ASN A 157 16.03 9.15 23.09
N GLY A 158 15.08 8.76 22.23
CA GLY A 158 14.48 7.42 22.21
C GLY A 158 13.33 7.22 23.20
N ARG A 159 13.04 8.20 24.07
CA ARG A 159 11.88 8.16 24.97
C ARG A 159 10.61 8.56 24.24
N VAL A 160 9.45 8.21 24.77
CA VAL A 160 8.15 8.55 24.18
C VAL A 160 7.43 9.57 25.07
N LEU A 161 7.04 10.71 24.54
CA LEU A 161 6.16 11.66 25.23
C LEU A 161 4.69 11.25 25.00
N ALA A 162 4.04 10.73 26.02
CA ALA A 162 2.60 10.46 26.02
C ALA A 162 1.85 11.69 26.55
N ALA A 163 1.14 12.42 25.68
CA ALA A 163 0.46 13.68 26.06
C ALA A 163 -0.98 13.49 26.57
N ALA A 164 -1.60 12.34 26.29
CA ALA A 164 -2.92 11.92 26.77
C ALA A 164 -3.10 10.42 26.47
N GLY A 165 -4.05 9.74 27.11
CA GLY A 165 -4.32 8.32 26.86
C GLY A 165 -5.07 7.63 27.99
N ILE A 166 -5.21 6.31 27.91
CA ILE A 166 -5.75 5.45 28.95
C ILE A 166 -4.67 4.45 29.37
N ASN A 167 -4.23 4.51 30.62
CA ASN A 167 -3.41 3.48 31.25
C ASN A 167 -4.31 2.62 32.15
N GLY A 168 -4.67 1.41 31.68
CA GLY A 168 -5.68 0.57 32.33
C GLY A 168 -7.08 1.19 32.23
N SER A 169 -7.58 1.73 33.34
CA SER A 169 -8.87 2.43 33.42
C SER A 169 -8.71 3.94 33.66
N ASN A 170 -7.48 4.43 33.80
CA ASN A 170 -7.19 5.81 34.17
C ASN A 170 -6.88 6.65 32.92
N PHE A 171 -7.58 7.76 32.77
CA PHE A 171 -7.25 8.77 31.76
C PHE A 171 -6.01 9.54 32.21
N LEU A 172 -4.99 9.60 31.37
CA LEU A 172 -3.80 10.42 31.58
C LEU A 172 -4.18 11.89 31.36
N ALA A 173 -4.24 12.66 32.45
CA ALA A 173 -4.57 14.09 32.43
C ALA A 173 -3.33 14.98 32.19
N SER A 174 -2.12 14.41 32.24
CA SER A 174 -0.84 15.11 32.05
C SER A 174 0.04 14.39 31.03
N ALA A 175 0.94 15.16 30.41
CA ALA A 175 1.94 14.60 29.53
C ALA A 175 3.06 13.92 30.34
N GLU A 176 3.27 12.62 30.12
CA GLU A 176 4.29 11.81 30.78
C GLU A 176 5.34 11.35 29.77
N VAL A 177 6.61 11.30 30.17
CA VAL A 177 7.67 10.81 29.29
C VAL A 177 7.97 9.35 29.63
N TYR A 178 7.42 8.46 28.81
CA TYR A 178 7.60 7.02 28.88
C TYR A 178 8.99 6.57 28.40
N ASP A 179 9.65 5.75 29.19
CA ASP A 179 10.87 5.03 28.84
C ASP A 179 10.57 3.53 28.75
N SER A 180 10.58 3.00 27.53
CA SER A 180 10.31 1.59 27.24
C SER A 180 11.30 0.62 27.90
N ALA A 181 12.50 1.07 28.29
CA ALA A 181 13.46 0.23 29.01
C ALA A 181 13.08 0.03 30.49
N SER A 182 12.36 1.01 31.07
CA SER A 182 11.97 0.99 32.48
C SER A 182 10.48 0.64 32.68
N GLY A 183 9.67 0.71 31.63
CA GLY A 183 8.24 0.43 31.69
C GLY A 183 7.41 1.53 32.33
N ASN A 184 8.01 2.69 32.62
CA ASN A 184 7.37 3.89 33.19
C ASN A 184 7.57 5.10 32.28
#